data_AF-J4H420-F1
#
_entry.id   AF-J4H420-F1
#
_cell.length_a   1.000
_cell.length_b   1.000
_cell.length_c   1.000
_cell.angle_alpha   90.00
_cell.angle_beta   90.00
_cell.angle_gamma   90.00
#
_symmetry.space_group_name_H-M   'P 1'
#
loop_
_entity.id
_entity.type
_entity.pdbx_description
1 polymer ?
#
loop_
_entity_poly.entity_id
_entity_poly.type
_entity_poly.pdbx_seq_one_letter_code
_entity_poly.pdbx_strand_id
1 'polypeptide(L)'
;MTRAFLLTNLKASHSAHEPLQFQIPLDIIGRNISEMGLFPYEPGERIWNGPTLFIKGMKSKYINKHNVPIAREFFPQMTLEQLDTGHWVHAEK
;
A
#
# COMPACT_ATOMS: atom_id res chain seq x y z
N MET A 1 16.06 -7.82 -2.69
CA MET A 1 14.85 -8.27 -1.96
C MET A 1 13.64 -8.44 -2.86
N THR A 2 13.35 -7.51 -3.78
CA THR A 2 12.18 -7.58 -4.69
C THR A 2 12.08 -8.88 -5.50
N ARG A 3 13.17 -9.36 -6.11
CA ARG A 3 13.16 -10.61 -6.87
C ARG A 3 12.77 -11.82 -6.00
N ALA A 4 13.38 -11.96 -4.82
CA ALA A 4 13.06 -13.06 -3.91
C ALA A 4 11.60 -13.02 -3.45
N PHE A 5 11.06 -11.83 -3.16
CA PHE A 5 9.66 -11.63 -2.82
C PHE A 5 8.71 -12.02 -3.97
N LEU A 6 9.03 -11.67 -5.22
CA LEU A 6 8.20 -12.07 -6.36
C LEU A 6 8.19 -13.59 -6.55
N LEU A 7 9.31 -14.27 -6.28
CA LEU A 7 9.40 -15.73 -6.41
C LEU A 7 8.53 -16.48 -5.36
N THR A 8 8.21 -15.88 -4.21
CA THR A 8 7.29 -16.51 -3.24
C THR A 8 5.85 -16.61 -3.75
N ASN A 9 5.53 -15.85 -4.81
CA ASN A 9 4.23 -15.87 -5.46
C ASN A 9 4.19 -16.80 -6.69
N LEU A 10 5.22 -17.59 -6.97
CA LEU A 10 5.19 -18.59 -8.04
C LEU A 10 4.60 -19.91 -7.54
N LYS A 11 3.81 -20.57 -8.39
CA LYS A 11 3.32 -21.94 -8.18
C LYS A 11 3.66 -22.81 -9.38
N ALA A 12 3.81 -24.11 -9.13
CA ALA A 12 3.84 -25.10 -10.20
C ALA A 12 2.51 -25.07 -10.96
N SER A 13 2.60 -25.23 -12.28
CA SER A 13 1.40 -25.42 -13.11
C SER A 13 0.87 -26.85 -12.98
N HIS A 14 -0.29 -27.12 -13.56
CA HIS A 14 -0.99 -28.39 -13.44
C HIS A 14 -0.23 -29.57 -14.08
N SER A 15 0.67 -29.30 -15.02
CA SER A 15 1.52 -30.29 -15.69
C SER A 15 3.01 -30.02 -15.44
N ALA A 16 3.81 -31.09 -15.31
CA ALA A 16 5.26 -31.02 -15.11
C ALA A 16 6.02 -30.34 -16.27
N HIS A 17 5.39 -30.19 -17.44
CA HIS A 17 5.98 -29.56 -18.62
C HIS A 17 5.53 -28.11 -18.85
N GLU A 18 4.66 -27.58 -17.98
CA GLU A 18 4.18 -26.21 -18.08
C GLU A 18 5.04 -25.24 -17.25
N PRO A 19 5.22 -23.99 -17.72
CA PRO A 19 5.99 -23.00 -16.98
C PRO A 19 5.34 -22.65 -15.64
N LEU A 20 6.16 -22.20 -14.67
CA LEU A 20 5.67 -21.66 -13.41
C LEU A 20 4.71 -20.49 -13.65
N GLN A 21 3.66 -20.43 -12.85
CA GLN A 21 2.66 -19.37 -12.93
C GLN A 21 2.69 -18.53 -11.66
N PHE A 22 2.45 -17.22 -11.81
CA PHE A 22 2.20 -16.38 -10.65
C PHE A 22 0.82 -16.71 -10.08
N GLN A 23 0.73 -16.78 -8.76
CA GLN A 23 -0.52 -16.96 -8.02
C GLN A 23 -1.43 -15.73 -8.15
N ILE A 24 -0.82 -14.55 -8.36
CA ILE A 24 -1.50 -13.27 -8.53
C ILE A 24 -1.66 -12.93 -10.02
N PRO A 25 -2.78 -12.32 -10.45
CA PRO A 25 -3.04 -11.97 -11.85
C PRO A 25 -2.26 -10.71 -12.24
N LEU A 26 -0.97 -10.88 -12.55
CA LEU A 26 -0.06 -9.77 -12.85
C LEU A 26 -0.49 -8.93 -14.05
N ASP A 27 -1.12 -9.53 -15.06
CA ASP A 27 -1.62 -8.83 -16.24
C ASP A 27 -2.79 -7.89 -15.91
N ILE A 28 -3.68 -8.30 -14.99
CA ILE A 28 -4.79 -7.48 -14.51
C ILE A 28 -4.25 -6.37 -13.61
N ILE A 29 -3.40 -6.72 -12.65
CA ILE A 29 -2.78 -5.77 -11.72
C ILE A 29 -1.98 -4.72 -12.49
N GLY A 30 -1.17 -5.13 -13.47
CA GLY A 30 -0.35 -4.23 -14.27
C GLY A 30 -1.17 -3.23 -15.08
N ARG A 31 -2.30 -3.66 -15.65
CA ARG A 31 -3.21 -2.78 -16.41
C ARG A 31 -3.95 -1.77 -15.52
N ASN A 32 -4.20 -2.10 -14.26
CA ASN A 32 -5.00 -1.29 -13.34
C ASN A 32 -4.17 -0.59 -12.25
N ILE A 33 -2.84 -0.65 -12.31
CA ILE A 33 -1.96 -0.15 -11.26
C ILE A 33 -2.17 1.33 -10.98
N SER A 34 -2.41 2.13 -12.02
CA SER A 34 -2.64 3.57 -11.90
C SER A 34 -3.95 3.86 -11.16
N GLU A 35 -5.02 3.14 -11.49
CA GLU A 35 -6.33 3.33 -10.86
C GLU A 35 -6.34 2.89 -9.40
N MET A 36 -5.65 1.80 -9.07
CA MET A 36 -5.52 1.34 -7.68
C MET A 36 -4.77 2.34 -6.78
N GLY A 37 -3.91 3.17 -7.35
CA GLY A 37 -3.23 4.25 -6.63
C GLY A 37 -4.10 5.49 -6.40
N LEU A 38 -5.29 5.56 -6.99
CA LEU A 38 -6.20 6.69 -6.83
C LEU A 38 -6.96 6.60 -5.51
N PHE A 39 -7.33 7.77 -5.02
CA PHE A 39 -8.31 7.94 -3.96
C PHE A 39 -9.43 8.82 -4.54
N PRO A 40 -10.49 8.23 -5.14
CA PRO A 40 -11.43 8.94 -6.00
C PRO A 40 -12.51 9.68 -5.19
N TYR A 41 -12.08 10.38 -4.14
CA TYR A 41 -12.94 11.20 -3.29
C TYR A 41 -12.26 12.54 -3.07
N GLU A 42 -13.04 13.61 -3.18
CA GLU A 42 -12.60 14.94 -2.78
C GLU A 42 -12.83 15.15 -1.27
N PRO A 43 -12.01 15.98 -0.61
CA PRO A 43 -12.21 16.30 0.79
C PRO A 43 -13.62 16.84 1.05
N GLY A 44 -14.29 16.30 2.07
CA GLY A 44 -15.68 16.63 2.41
C GLY A 44 -16.74 15.77 1.70
N GLU A 45 -16.42 15.03 0.63
CA GLU A 45 -17.38 14.12 0.00
C GLU A 45 -17.66 12.87 0.86
N ARG A 46 -16.64 12.44 1.60
CA ARG A 46 -16.67 11.27 2.48
C ARG A 46 -15.90 11.61 3.74
N ILE A 47 -16.46 11.26 4.89
CA ILE A 47 -15.83 11.45 6.19
C ILE A 47 -16.00 10.17 7.00
N TRP A 48 -14.88 9.67 7.53
CA TRP A 48 -14.87 8.59 8.50
C TRP A 48 -14.66 9.16 9.90
N ASN A 49 -15.71 9.12 10.73
CA ASN A 49 -15.71 9.68 12.08
C ASN A 49 -15.17 8.71 13.15
N GLY A 50 -14.70 7.52 12.79
CA GLY A 50 -14.16 6.57 13.74
C GLY A 50 -12.67 6.81 14.05
N PRO A 51 -12.17 6.28 15.18
CA PRO A 51 -10.75 6.32 15.50
C PRO A 51 -9.91 5.73 14.37
N THR A 52 -8.87 6.45 13.93
CA THR A 52 -8.03 6.02 12.81
C THR A 52 -6.56 6.21 13.17
N LEU A 53 -5.74 5.17 13.06
CA LEU A 53 -4.30 5.26 13.31
C LEU A 53 -3.54 5.21 11.99
N PHE A 54 -2.76 6.25 11.72
CA PHE A 54 -1.76 6.27 10.65
C PHE A 54 -0.39 6.01 11.26
N ILE A 55 0.38 5.10 10.66
CA ILE A 55 1.77 4.82 11.06
C ILE A 55 2.68 5.18 9.88
N LYS A 56 3.70 5.99 10.14
CA LYS A 56 4.65 6.47 9.12
C LYS A 56 6.09 6.23 9.57
N GLY A 57 6.93 5.71 8.69
CA GLY A 57 8.37 5.75 8.91
C GLY A 57 8.96 7.12 8.57
N MET A 58 9.80 7.65 9.44
CA MET A 58 10.38 9.00 9.33
C MET A 58 11.21 9.20 8.06
N LYS A 59 11.85 8.13 7.56
CA LYS A 59 12.68 8.14 6.35
C LYS A 59 11.85 7.95 5.07
N SER A 60 10.55 7.69 5.19
CA SER A 60 9.62 7.48 4.09
C SER A 60 9.14 8.80 3.47
N LYS A 61 9.13 8.85 2.13
CA LYS A 61 8.53 9.94 1.35
C LYS A 61 7.00 9.90 1.31
N TYR A 62 6.38 8.80 1.74
CA TYR A 62 4.92 8.61 1.77
C TYR A 62 4.31 9.22 3.02
N ILE A 63 3.04 9.68 2.96
CA ILE A 63 2.38 10.49 4.00
C ILE A 63 3.29 11.67 4.34
N ASN A 64 3.40 12.63 3.42
CA ASN A 64 4.21 13.82 3.62
C ASN A 64 3.40 14.96 4.27
N LYS A 65 4.05 16.10 4.53
CA LYS A 65 3.43 17.28 5.15
C LYS A 65 2.19 17.82 4.41
N HIS A 66 2.05 17.53 3.11
CA HIS A 66 0.90 17.92 2.30
C HIS A 66 -0.24 16.89 2.40
N ASN A 67 0.07 15.61 2.64
CA ASN A 67 -0.95 14.57 2.79
C ASN A 67 -1.64 14.62 4.15
N VAL A 68 -0.94 15.02 5.22
CA VAL A 68 -1.48 14.97 6.59
C VAL A 68 -2.72 15.88 6.77
N PRO A 69 -2.74 17.14 6.27
CA PRO A 69 -3.95 17.95 6.30
C PRO A 69 -5.13 17.29 5.57
N ILE A 70 -4.88 16.77 4.35
CA ILE A 70 -5.90 16.10 3.53
C ILE A 70 -6.46 14.87 4.27
N ALA A 71 -5.58 14.05 4.86
CA ALA A 71 -6.00 12.89 5.63
C ALA A 71 -6.90 13.28 6.82
N ARG A 72 -6.65 14.43 7.46
CA ARG A 72 -7.47 14.92 8.58
C ARG A 72 -8.88 15.32 8.13
N GLU A 73 -9.05 15.77 6.90
CA GLU A 73 -10.37 16.08 6.33
C GLU A 73 -11.22 14.82 6.12
N PHE A 74 -10.60 13.72 5.67
CA PHE A 74 -11.27 12.42 5.54
C PHE A 74 -11.43 11.67 6.86
N PHE A 75 -10.47 11.84 7.78
CA PHE A 75 -10.38 11.10 9.05
C PHE A 75 -10.17 12.07 10.23
N PRO A 76 -11.22 12.78 10.71
CA PRO A 76 -11.06 13.80 11.74
C PRO A 76 -10.52 13.29 13.08
N GLN A 77 -10.78 12.02 13.41
CA GLN A 77 -10.27 11.34 14.62
C GLN A 77 -8.95 10.61 14.38
N MET A 78 -8.16 11.04 13.39
CA MET A 78 -6.88 10.40 13.11
C MET A 78 -5.79 10.75 14.13
N THR A 79 -5.00 9.73 14.49
CA THR A 79 -3.69 9.87 15.14
C THR A 79 -2.60 9.49 14.13
N LEU A 80 -1.47 10.19 14.17
CA LEU A 80 -0.31 9.88 13.34
C LEU A 80 0.88 9.54 14.24
N GLU A 81 1.33 8.29 14.19
CA GLU A 81 2.52 7.80 14.88
C GLU A 81 3.69 7.67 13.91
N GLN A 82 4.88 8.03 14.40
CA GLN A 82 6.10 8.03 13.61
C GLN A 82 7.15 7.08 14.19
N LEU A 83 7.76 6.28 13.32
CA LEU A 83 8.82 5.33 13.67
C LEU A 83 10.10 5.70 12.92
N ASP A 84 11.29 5.44 13.49
CA ASP A 84 12.58 5.74 12.84
C ASP A 84 12.96 4.74 11.72
N THR A 85 12.01 4.44 10.84
CA THR A 85 12.11 3.43 9.79
C THR A 85 11.88 4.05 8.40
N GLY A 86 12.07 3.23 7.36
CA GLY A 86 11.74 3.57 5.98
C GLY A 86 10.26 3.45 5.64
N HIS A 87 9.93 3.00 4.44
CA HIS A 87 8.54 2.88 3.99
C HIS A 87 7.83 1.65 4.59
N TRP A 88 8.56 0.55 4.75
CA TRP A 88 8.07 -0.73 5.21
C TRP A 88 8.20 -0.82 6.72
N VAL A 89 7.38 -0.04 7.44
CA VAL A 89 7.45 0.12 8.91
C VAL A 89 7.35 -1.19 9.71
N HIS A 90 6.82 -2.25 9.11
CA HIS A 90 6.69 -3.59 9.73
C HIS A 90 7.92 -4.48 9.50
N ALA A 91 8.79 -4.15 8.56
CA ALA A 91 9.94 -4.95 8.15
C ALA A 91 11.27 -4.24 8.37
N GLU A 92 11.27 -2.90 8.35
CA GLU A 92 12.44 -2.07 8.60
C GLU A 92 12.61 -1.82 10.10
N LYS A 93 13.86 -1.80 10.57
CA LYS A 93 14.25 -1.47 11.95
C LYS A 93 14.69 -0.02 12.05
#